data_AF-A0A2T1EFH0-F1
#
_entry.id   AF-A0A2T1EFH0-F1
#
_cell.length_a   1.000
_cell.length_b   1.000
_cell.length_c   1.000
_cell.angle_alpha   90.00
_cell.angle_beta   90.00
_cell.angle_gamma   90.00
#
_symmetry.space_group_name_H-M   'P 1'
#
loop_
_entity.id
_entity.type
_entity.pdbx_description
1 polymer ?
#
loop_
_entity_poly.entity_id
_entity_poly.type
_entity_poly.pdbx_seq_one_letter_code
_entity_poly.pdbx_strand_id
1 'polypeptide(L)'
;MNDRENNFNPNNSQNRGLLGSGWRPLYREFDWEHLIHLASTDPKELAQKTLDVASDIADAMGRQQYSWLANILNVFSENTRYEIDEFWDYITPQPVAPDYRYKDVLVTEIPVVQLVSRSSIPIDYVLNKLQEITVLKVLALLGKPDAITQFFMDRHFSYPPERFISWERLEILGTVYAYWAREGCWLQIDTYDKGRRCYTLICKNIAPLVNKATYNLAVILSGYKSRVGQIHSQFAIRTFST
;
A
#
# COMPACT_ATOMS: atom_id res chain seq x y z
N MET A 1 -44.90 7.89 -7.12
CA MET A 1 -44.51 7.10 -8.30
C MET A 1 -44.30 8.11 -9.41
N ASN A 2 -43.13 8.40 -9.98
CA ASN A 2 -41.79 7.81 -9.98
C ASN A 2 -40.80 8.95 -10.27
N ASP A 3 -39.84 9.20 -9.38
CA ASP A 3 -38.63 10.01 -9.67
C ASP A 3 -37.41 9.13 -9.38
N ARG A 4 -37.23 8.08 -10.19
CA ARG A 4 -36.05 7.21 -10.15
C ARG A 4 -35.52 7.05 -11.56
N GLU A 5 -34.98 8.11 -12.13
CA GLU A 5 -34.16 7.99 -13.33
C GLU A 5 -33.09 9.08 -13.35
N ASN A 6 -31.85 8.61 -13.48
CA ASN A 6 -30.68 9.35 -13.98
C ASN A 6 -29.95 10.32 -13.03
N ASN A 7 -29.34 9.74 -12.00
CA ASN A 7 -28.10 10.27 -11.41
C ASN A 7 -26.94 9.27 -11.51
N PHE A 8 -26.81 8.59 -12.66
CA PHE A 8 -25.56 7.90 -13.00
C PHE A 8 -24.59 8.93 -13.56
N ASN A 9 -23.82 9.54 -12.67
CA ASN A 9 -22.70 10.40 -13.03
C ASN A 9 -21.52 9.49 -13.43
N PRO A 10 -21.13 9.39 -14.71
CA PRO A 10 -20.11 8.43 -15.19
C PRO A 10 -18.67 8.74 -14.74
N ASN A 11 -18.50 9.84 -13.98
CA ASN A 11 -17.22 10.31 -13.46
C ASN A 11 -16.98 9.96 -11.99
N ASN A 12 -17.81 9.12 -11.36
CA ASN A 12 -17.51 8.65 -10.02
C ASN A 12 -16.42 7.57 -10.11
N SER A 13 -15.18 7.91 -9.70
CA SER A 13 -14.01 7.02 -9.76
C SER A 13 -14.26 5.71 -9.03
N GLN A 14 -15.02 5.73 -7.93
CA GLN A 14 -15.39 4.57 -7.11
C GLN A 14 -16.11 3.44 -7.85
N ASN A 15 -16.67 3.67 -9.04
CA ASN A 15 -17.37 2.64 -9.81
C ASN A 15 -16.49 1.95 -10.86
N ARG A 16 -15.22 2.34 -11.02
CA ARG A 16 -14.35 1.77 -12.06
C ARG A 16 -13.63 0.49 -11.64
N GLY A 17 -13.66 0.14 -10.35
CA GLY A 17 -12.94 -1.00 -9.80
C GLY A 17 -11.42 -0.84 -9.94
N LEU A 18 -10.65 -1.78 -9.41
CA LEU A 18 -9.18 -1.71 -9.43
C LEU A 18 -8.62 -1.64 -10.87
N LEU A 19 -9.16 -2.47 -11.77
CA LEU A 19 -8.69 -2.50 -13.16
C LEU A 19 -8.99 -1.18 -13.90
N GLY A 20 -10.18 -0.61 -13.70
CA GLY A 20 -10.57 0.65 -14.32
C GLY A 20 -9.87 1.88 -13.73
N SER A 21 -9.34 1.78 -12.50
CA SER A 21 -8.48 2.81 -11.89
C SER A 21 -7.01 2.66 -12.25
N GLY A 22 -6.65 1.63 -13.04
CA GLY A 22 -5.31 1.45 -13.61
C GLY A 22 -4.43 0.46 -12.87
N TRP A 23 -4.95 -0.19 -11.82
CA TRP A 23 -4.29 -1.34 -11.21
C TRP A 23 -4.26 -2.52 -12.16
N ARG A 24 -3.21 -3.32 -12.04
CA ARG A 24 -3.02 -4.55 -12.79
C ARG A 24 -2.84 -5.70 -11.80
N PRO A 25 -3.38 -6.89 -12.08
CA PRO A 25 -3.00 -8.08 -11.31
C PRO A 25 -1.48 -8.21 -11.31
N LEU A 26 -0.89 -8.40 -10.13
CA LEU A 26 0.53 -8.65 -10.02
C LEU A 26 0.78 -10.10 -10.41
N TYR A 27 1.26 -10.32 -11.63
CA TYR A 27 1.70 -11.64 -12.05
C TYR A 27 3.07 -11.92 -11.42
N ARG A 28 3.12 -12.93 -10.57
CA ARG A 28 4.38 -13.40 -9.97
C ARG A 28 5.15 -14.20 -11.01
N GLU A 29 6.43 -13.88 -11.16
CA GLU A 29 7.32 -14.64 -12.03
C GLU A 29 7.72 -15.94 -11.34
N PHE A 30 7.81 -17.01 -12.12
CA PHE A 30 8.27 -18.29 -11.60
C PHE A 30 9.78 -18.24 -11.39
N ASP A 31 10.23 -18.53 -10.17
CA ASP A 31 11.63 -18.54 -9.78
C ASP A 31 12.11 -19.97 -9.54
N TRP A 32 13.04 -20.42 -10.37
CA TRP A 32 13.59 -21.76 -10.32
C TRP A 32 14.45 -22.00 -9.06
N GLU A 33 15.15 -20.97 -8.59
CA GLU A 33 15.97 -21.06 -7.38
C GLU A 33 15.07 -21.21 -6.15
N HIS A 34 13.97 -20.45 -6.11
CA HIS A 34 12.99 -20.56 -5.04
C HIS A 34 12.34 -21.95 -4.99
N LEU A 35 11.96 -22.51 -6.15
CA LEU A 35 11.37 -23.85 -6.18
C LEU A 35 12.37 -24.93 -5.74
N ILE A 36 13.64 -24.84 -6.14
CA ILE A 36 14.69 -25.77 -5.68
C ILE A 36 14.89 -25.63 -4.16
N HIS A 37 14.91 -24.40 -3.65
CA HIS A 37 15.02 -24.13 -2.22
C HIS A 37 13.83 -24.74 -1.46
N LEU A 38 12.61 -24.56 -1.96
CA LEU A 38 11.39 -25.12 -1.38
C LEU A 38 11.40 -26.65 -1.40
N ALA A 39 11.81 -27.25 -2.52
CA ALA A 39 11.93 -28.70 -2.65
C ALA A 39 12.99 -29.31 -1.72
N SER A 40 14.04 -28.55 -1.38
CA SER A 40 15.08 -29.00 -0.44
C SER A 40 14.74 -28.74 1.02
N THR A 41 13.94 -27.71 1.32
CA THR A 41 13.56 -27.34 2.69
C THR A 41 12.32 -28.10 3.16
N ASP A 42 11.24 -28.12 2.35
CA ASP A 42 9.93 -28.67 2.71
C ASP A 42 9.32 -29.54 1.58
N PRO A 43 9.95 -30.69 1.24
CA PRO A 43 9.49 -31.55 0.15
C PRO A 43 8.11 -32.17 0.40
N LYS A 44 7.75 -32.41 1.67
CA LYS A 44 6.48 -33.04 2.05
C LYS A 44 5.29 -32.10 1.82
N GLU A 45 5.42 -30.84 2.22
CA GLU A 45 4.37 -29.84 2.02
C GLU A 45 4.19 -29.51 0.54
N LEU A 46 5.31 -29.41 -0.21
CA LEU A 46 5.27 -29.28 -1.65
C LEU A 46 4.53 -30.44 -2.32
N ALA A 47 4.83 -31.68 -1.96
CA ALA A 47 4.14 -32.86 -2.50
C ALA A 47 2.65 -32.86 -2.16
N GLN A 48 2.28 -32.49 -0.92
CA GLN A 48 0.89 -32.41 -0.48
C GLN A 48 0.11 -31.37 -1.30
N LYS A 49 0.58 -30.11 -1.34
CA LYS A 49 -0.08 -29.03 -2.09
C LYS A 49 -0.16 -29.33 -3.59
N THR A 50 0.85 -29.99 -4.16
CA THR A 50 0.83 -30.41 -5.57
C THR A 50 -0.25 -31.47 -5.81
N LEU A 51 -0.38 -32.45 -4.92
CA LEU A 51 -1.40 -33.49 -5.02
C LEU A 51 -2.81 -32.95 -4.82
N ASP A 52 -2.99 -32.01 -3.90
CA ASP A 52 -4.27 -31.36 -3.62
C ASP A 52 -4.78 -30.63 -4.87
N VAL A 53 -3.97 -29.75 -5.47
CA VAL A 53 -4.34 -29.06 -6.73
C VAL A 53 -4.54 -30.03 -7.89
N ALA A 54 -3.69 -31.05 -8.02
CA ALA A 54 -3.85 -32.05 -9.07
C ALA A 54 -5.17 -32.83 -8.90
N SER A 55 -5.56 -33.13 -7.67
CA SER A 55 -6.83 -33.79 -7.33
C SER A 55 -8.02 -32.89 -7.66
N ASP A 56 -7.97 -31.60 -7.32
CA ASP A 56 -9.06 -30.66 -7.59
C ASP A 56 -9.26 -30.40 -9.09
N ILE A 57 -8.16 -30.31 -9.85
CA ILE A 57 -8.22 -30.22 -11.31
C ILE A 57 -8.78 -31.52 -11.90
N ALA A 58 -8.33 -32.68 -11.40
CA ALA A 58 -8.82 -33.97 -11.86
C ALA A 58 -10.32 -34.16 -11.57
N ASP A 59 -10.81 -33.75 -10.40
CA ASP A 59 -12.24 -33.77 -10.08
C ASP A 59 -13.02 -32.79 -10.97
N ALA A 60 -12.51 -31.59 -11.19
CA ALA A 60 -13.15 -30.61 -12.07
C ALA A 60 -13.27 -31.10 -13.52
N MET A 61 -12.25 -31.82 -14.01
CA MET A 61 -12.21 -32.38 -15.37
C MET A 61 -12.92 -33.73 -15.53
N GLY A 62 -12.98 -34.53 -14.46
CA GLY A 62 -13.45 -35.92 -14.45
C GLY A 62 -14.96 -36.10 -14.32
N ARG A 63 -15.72 -35.01 -14.09
CA ARG A 63 -17.18 -35.06 -13.96
C ARG A 63 -17.84 -35.48 -15.29
N GLN A 64 -18.32 -36.72 -15.34
CA GLN A 64 -18.95 -37.31 -16.53
C GLN A 64 -20.37 -36.77 -16.81
N GLN A 65 -20.94 -35.99 -15.90
CA GLN A 65 -22.31 -35.47 -15.98
C GLN A 65 -22.42 -34.19 -16.83
N TYR A 66 -21.29 -33.61 -17.24
CA TYR A 66 -21.23 -32.38 -18.01
C TYR A 66 -20.48 -32.60 -19.33
N SER A 67 -20.71 -31.72 -20.30
CA SER A 67 -19.93 -31.72 -21.54
C SER A 67 -18.47 -31.39 -21.25
N TRP A 68 -17.55 -31.86 -22.08
CA TRP A 68 -16.12 -31.56 -21.93
C TRP A 68 -15.81 -30.05 -21.87
N LEU A 69 -16.61 -29.21 -22.55
CA LEU A 69 -16.54 -27.75 -22.46
C LEU A 69 -16.94 -27.22 -21.08
N ALA A 70 -17.99 -27.78 -20.48
CA ALA A 70 -18.42 -27.40 -19.14
C ALA A 70 -17.39 -27.85 -18.09
N ASN A 71 -16.70 -28.96 -18.29
CA ASN A 71 -15.58 -29.37 -17.43
C ASN A 71 -14.39 -28.40 -17.53
N ILE A 72 -14.06 -27.92 -18.74
CA ILE A 72 -13.03 -26.89 -18.91
C ILE A 72 -13.45 -25.59 -18.20
N LEU A 73 -14.69 -25.14 -18.38
CA LEU A 73 -15.20 -23.94 -17.70
C LEU A 73 -15.20 -24.11 -16.17
N ASN A 74 -15.41 -25.33 -15.68
CA ASN A 74 -15.39 -25.65 -14.26
C ASN A 74 -13.98 -25.59 -13.65
N VAL A 75 -12.93 -25.85 -14.42
CA VAL A 75 -11.54 -25.60 -13.98
C VAL A 75 -11.30 -24.10 -13.74
N PHE A 76 -12.02 -23.23 -14.44
CA PHE A 76 -12.03 -21.78 -14.20
C PHE A 76 -13.08 -21.33 -13.17
N SER A 77 -13.73 -22.27 -12.48
CA SER A 77 -14.64 -21.93 -11.38
C SER A 77 -13.89 -21.26 -10.24
N GLU A 78 -14.62 -20.51 -9.42
CA GLU A 78 -14.04 -19.77 -8.29
C GLU A 78 -13.30 -20.69 -7.31
N ASN A 79 -13.82 -21.91 -7.09
CA ASN A 79 -13.22 -22.89 -6.18
C ASN A 79 -11.89 -23.44 -6.71
N THR A 80 -11.86 -23.97 -7.94
CA THR A 80 -10.62 -24.52 -8.53
C THR A 80 -9.58 -23.42 -8.76
N ARG A 81 -10.04 -22.21 -9.11
CA ARG A 81 -9.15 -21.06 -9.26
C ARG A 81 -8.52 -20.64 -7.94
N TYR A 82 -9.25 -20.69 -6.83
CA TYR A 82 -8.71 -20.40 -5.50
C TYR A 82 -7.55 -21.34 -5.16
N GLU A 83 -7.74 -22.66 -5.36
CA GLU A 83 -6.71 -23.67 -5.10
C GLU A 83 -5.46 -23.49 -6.00
N ILE A 84 -5.68 -23.15 -7.28
CA ILE A 84 -4.58 -22.84 -8.21
C ILE A 84 -3.84 -21.57 -7.78
N ASP A 85 -4.56 -20.52 -7.41
CA ASP A 85 -3.98 -19.25 -6.95
C ASP A 85 -3.18 -19.48 -5.65
N GLU A 86 -3.67 -20.29 -4.70
CA GLU A 86 -2.96 -20.65 -3.46
C GLU A 86 -1.66 -21.42 -3.74
N PHE A 87 -1.72 -22.43 -4.61
CA PHE A 87 -0.52 -23.17 -4.99
C PHE A 87 0.49 -22.29 -5.72
N TRP A 88 0.03 -21.44 -6.63
CA TRP A 88 0.88 -20.47 -7.32
C TRP A 88 1.56 -19.53 -6.33
N ASP A 89 0.84 -19.07 -5.32
CA ASP A 89 1.36 -18.21 -4.26
C ASP A 89 2.38 -18.92 -3.35
N TYR A 90 2.29 -20.24 -3.19
CA TYR A 90 3.24 -21.06 -2.43
C TYR A 90 4.55 -21.31 -3.18
N ILE A 91 4.48 -21.58 -4.49
CA ILE A 91 5.68 -21.91 -5.30
C ILE A 91 6.41 -20.68 -5.85
N THR A 92 5.84 -19.48 -5.70
CA THR A 92 6.46 -18.22 -6.15
C THR A 92 6.93 -17.39 -4.96
N PRO A 93 8.04 -16.64 -5.10
CA PRO A 93 8.52 -15.76 -4.05
C PRO A 93 7.43 -14.76 -3.60
N GLN A 94 7.34 -14.54 -2.29
CA GLN A 94 6.44 -13.52 -1.77
C GLN A 94 6.84 -12.13 -2.29
N PRO A 95 5.85 -11.28 -2.63
CA PRO A 95 6.13 -9.92 -3.06
C PRO A 95 6.84 -9.15 -1.95
N VAL A 96 7.73 -8.25 -2.35
CA VAL A 96 8.52 -7.46 -1.40
C VAL A 96 7.58 -6.66 -0.51
N ALA A 97 7.63 -6.94 0.80
CA ALA A 97 6.85 -6.29 1.82
C ALA A 97 7.73 -5.32 2.64
N PRO A 98 7.13 -4.35 3.34
CA PRO A 98 7.88 -3.48 4.24
C PRO A 98 8.63 -4.32 5.28
N ASP A 99 9.92 -4.04 5.45
CA ASP A 99 10.70 -4.65 6.52
C ASP A 99 10.45 -3.91 7.83
N TYR A 100 9.55 -4.45 8.64
CA TYR A 100 9.18 -3.90 9.95
C TYR A 100 10.30 -3.99 10.99
N ARG A 101 11.48 -4.54 10.66
CA ARG A 101 12.66 -4.50 11.54
C ARG A 101 13.31 -3.12 11.60
N TYR A 102 13.01 -2.25 10.63
CA TYR A 102 13.46 -0.86 10.69
C TYR A 102 12.79 -0.11 11.84
N LYS A 103 13.59 0.66 12.57
CA LYS A 103 13.18 1.30 13.83
C LYS A 103 12.48 2.65 13.63
N ASP A 104 12.73 3.29 12.50
CA ASP A 104 12.21 4.63 12.21
C ASP A 104 10.88 4.51 11.47
N VAL A 105 9.80 4.57 12.25
CA VAL A 105 8.42 4.49 11.75
C VAL A 105 7.66 5.76 12.11
N LEU A 106 6.99 6.36 11.12
CA LEU A 106 6.11 7.51 11.31
C LEU A 106 4.69 7.15 10.85
N VAL A 107 3.75 7.12 11.79
CA VAL A 107 2.35 6.70 11.54
C VAL A 107 1.40 7.87 11.70
N THR A 108 0.49 8.11 10.76
CA THR A 108 -0.50 9.17 10.90
C THR A 108 -1.80 8.87 10.18
N GLU A 109 -2.93 9.23 10.77
CA GLU A 109 -4.24 9.16 10.14
C GLU A 109 -4.56 10.45 9.39
N ILE A 110 -5.01 10.32 8.14
CA ILE A 110 -5.34 11.43 7.25
C ILE A 110 -6.79 11.28 6.75
N PRO A 111 -7.63 12.32 6.84
CA PRO A 111 -7.38 13.58 7.55
C PRO A 111 -7.49 13.38 9.06
N VAL A 112 -6.68 14.11 9.86
CA VAL A 112 -6.90 14.17 11.32
C VAL A 112 -8.21 14.92 11.58
N VAL A 113 -9.25 14.20 12.03
CA VAL A 113 -10.60 14.72 12.30
C VAL A 113 -10.77 14.96 13.81
N GLN A 114 -11.01 16.21 14.21
CA GLN A 114 -11.46 16.54 15.57
C GLN A 114 -12.45 17.70 15.56
N LEU A 115 -13.50 17.60 16.37
CA LEU A 115 -14.43 18.70 16.67
C LEU A 115 -13.75 19.63 17.70
N VAL A 116 -13.10 20.67 17.20
CA VAL A 116 -12.45 21.68 18.05
C VAL A 116 -13.48 22.71 18.54
N SER A 117 -13.50 22.97 19.85
CA SER A 117 -14.18 24.15 20.42
C SER A 117 -13.21 25.33 20.48
N ARG A 118 -13.68 26.56 20.20
CA ARG A 118 -12.85 27.78 20.28
C ARG A 118 -12.22 28.01 21.66
N SER A 119 -12.75 27.38 22.70
CA SER A 119 -12.29 27.54 24.09
C SER A 119 -11.15 26.61 24.50
N SER A 120 -10.87 25.54 23.75
CA SER A 120 -9.75 24.63 24.04
C SER A 120 -9.32 23.85 22.81
N ILE A 121 -8.02 23.89 22.50
CA ILE A 121 -7.40 23.05 21.47
C ILE A 121 -6.55 22.01 22.21
N PRO A 122 -6.91 20.72 22.16
CA PRO A 122 -6.10 19.66 22.76
C PRO A 122 -4.70 19.63 22.13
N ILE A 123 -3.67 19.46 22.95
CA ILE A 123 -2.28 19.42 22.47
C ILE A 123 -2.06 18.25 21.49
N ASP A 124 -2.70 17.12 21.74
CA ASP A 124 -2.63 15.92 20.89
C ASP A 124 -3.15 16.19 19.47
N TYR A 125 -4.17 17.03 19.32
CA TYR A 125 -4.65 17.46 18.01
C TYR A 125 -3.56 18.14 17.20
N VAL A 126 -2.84 19.06 17.84
CA VAL A 126 -1.78 19.85 17.22
C VAL A 126 -0.61 18.93 16.85
N LEU A 127 -0.23 18.02 17.74
CA LEU A 127 0.83 17.05 17.48
C LEU A 127 0.46 16.14 16.29
N ASN A 128 -0.76 15.60 16.27
CA ASN A 128 -1.23 14.76 15.17
C ASN A 128 -1.29 15.55 13.85
N LYS A 129 -1.73 16.81 13.87
CA LYS A 129 -1.70 17.69 12.69
C LYS A 129 -0.29 17.98 12.19
N LEU A 130 0.67 18.18 13.09
CA LEU A 130 2.07 18.36 12.71
C LEU A 130 2.65 17.09 12.11
N GLN A 131 2.27 15.93 12.64
CA GLN A 131 2.69 14.64 12.11
C GLN A 131 2.10 14.39 10.72
N GLU A 132 0.82 14.68 10.51
CA GLU A 132 0.15 14.66 9.20
C GLU A 132 0.90 15.53 8.18
N ILE A 133 1.17 16.80 8.53
CA ILE A 133 1.91 17.74 7.67
C ILE A 133 3.33 17.21 7.38
N THR A 134 3.99 16.64 8.38
CA THR A 134 5.35 16.11 8.23
C THR A 134 5.37 14.93 7.26
N VAL A 135 4.47 13.96 7.42
CA VAL A 135 4.35 12.82 6.49
C VAL A 135 4.08 13.31 5.06
N LEU A 136 3.09 14.19 4.87
CA LEU A 136 2.77 14.71 3.54
C LEU A 136 3.95 15.45 2.89
N LYS A 137 4.70 16.23 3.67
CA LYS A 137 5.92 16.90 3.18
C LYS A 137 7.04 15.91 2.88
N VAL A 138 7.24 14.88 3.69
CA VAL A 138 8.23 13.83 3.41
C VAL A 138 7.86 13.10 2.12
N LEU A 139 6.59 12.75 1.92
CA LEU A 139 6.11 12.15 0.67
C LEU A 139 6.32 13.07 -0.54
N ALA A 140 6.13 14.38 -0.38
CA ALA A 140 6.44 15.35 -1.43
C ALA A 140 7.94 15.44 -1.74
N LEU A 141 8.81 15.25 -0.75
CA LEU A 141 10.27 15.19 -0.95
C LEU A 141 10.73 13.90 -1.62
N LEU A 142 10.11 12.77 -1.29
CA LEU A 142 10.36 11.47 -1.89
C LEU A 142 9.86 11.42 -3.35
N GLY A 143 8.79 12.15 -3.68
CA GLY A 143 8.28 12.27 -5.03
C GLY A 143 7.62 10.98 -5.52
N LYS A 144 7.90 10.59 -6.77
CA LYS A 144 7.33 9.39 -7.39
C LYS A 144 8.02 8.13 -6.83
N PRO A 145 7.26 7.12 -6.35
CA PRO A 145 7.81 5.85 -5.90
C PRO A 145 8.32 4.99 -7.08
N ASP A 146 9.25 4.08 -6.79
CA ASP A 146 9.78 3.12 -7.75
C ASP A 146 8.81 1.96 -7.99
N ALA A 147 8.06 1.56 -6.96
CA ALA A 147 7.05 0.52 -7.04
C ALA A 147 5.82 0.89 -6.20
N ILE A 148 4.64 0.54 -6.69
CA ILE A 148 3.37 0.67 -5.98
C ILE A 148 2.61 -0.64 -6.13
N THR A 149 2.23 -1.23 -5.01
CA THR A 149 1.45 -2.46 -4.95
C THR A 149 0.28 -2.33 -3.97
N GLN A 150 -0.73 -3.16 -4.10
CA GLN A 150 -1.85 -3.25 -3.17
C GLN A 150 -2.19 -4.71 -2.93
N PHE A 151 -2.54 -5.03 -1.69
CA PHE A 151 -3.14 -6.31 -1.31
C PHE A 151 -4.62 -6.09 -1.00
N PHE A 152 -5.50 -6.79 -1.72
CA PHE A 152 -6.95 -6.71 -1.55
C PHE A 152 -7.61 -8.04 -1.93
N MET A 153 -8.50 -8.56 -1.06
CA MET A 153 -9.20 -9.84 -1.27
C MET A 153 -8.23 -10.97 -1.65
N ASP A 154 -7.18 -11.13 -0.84
CA ASP A 154 -6.13 -12.15 -1.00
C ASP A 154 -5.37 -12.09 -2.33
N ARG A 155 -5.39 -10.95 -3.01
CA ARG A 155 -4.72 -10.75 -4.29
C ARG A 155 -3.82 -9.53 -4.28
N HIS A 156 -2.67 -9.68 -4.94
CA HIS A 156 -1.74 -8.59 -5.17
C HIS A 156 -2.02 -7.89 -6.50
N PHE A 157 -1.97 -6.57 -6.46
CA PHE A 157 -2.09 -5.71 -7.63
C PHE A 157 -0.88 -4.78 -7.68
N SER A 158 -0.42 -4.45 -8.88
CA SER A 158 0.59 -3.43 -9.12
C SER A 158 -0.01 -2.23 -9.82
N TYR A 159 0.51 -1.05 -9.48
CA TYR A 159 0.15 0.19 -10.14
C TYR A 159 1.36 0.73 -10.90
N PRO A 160 1.26 1.00 -12.23
CA PRO A 160 2.36 1.55 -13.00
C PRO A 160 2.82 2.90 -12.44
N PRO A 161 4.06 3.02 -11.93
CA PRO A 161 4.54 4.25 -11.32
C PRO A 161 4.47 5.46 -12.28
N GLU A 162 4.55 5.23 -13.60
CA GLU A 162 4.48 6.27 -14.65
C GLU A 162 3.14 7.00 -14.67
N ARG A 163 2.09 6.36 -14.16
CA ARG A 163 0.74 6.92 -14.08
C ARG A 163 0.46 7.58 -12.74
N PHE A 164 1.38 7.50 -11.79
CA PHE A 164 1.19 8.05 -10.46
C PHE A 164 1.19 9.58 -10.51
N ILE A 165 0.13 10.19 -9.95
CA ILE A 165 -0.04 11.65 -9.89
C ILE A 165 0.01 12.13 -8.44
N SER A 166 -0.86 11.60 -7.59
CA SER A 166 -0.88 11.91 -6.16
C SER A 166 -1.51 10.79 -5.35
N TRP A 167 -1.19 10.76 -4.05
CA TRP A 167 -1.76 9.78 -3.12
C TRP A 167 -3.27 9.97 -2.96
N GLU A 168 -3.80 11.20 -2.96
CA GLU A 168 -5.25 11.41 -2.79
C GLU A 168 -6.06 10.90 -3.99
N ARG A 169 -5.49 10.97 -5.20
CA ARG A 169 -6.16 10.52 -6.43
C ARG A 169 -6.04 9.03 -6.68
N LEU A 170 -5.11 8.35 -6.02
CA LEU A 170 -4.97 6.91 -6.11
C LEU A 170 -6.20 6.26 -5.46
N GLU A 171 -6.90 5.43 -6.22
CA GLU A 171 -8.01 4.63 -5.73
C GLU A 171 -7.45 3.42 -4.98
N ILE A 172 -7.85 3.30 -3.72
CA ILE A 172 -7.31 2.31 -2.79
C ILE A 172 -8.50 1.55 -2.22
N LEU A 173 -8.48 0.21 -2.34
CA LEU A 173 -9.51 -0.68 -1.77
C LEU A 173 -9.00 -1.56 -0.63
N GLY A 174 -7.68 -1.80 -0.59
CA GLY A 174 -7.02 -2.60 0.44
C GLY A 174 -5.78 -1.90 0.97
N THR A 175 -4.80 -2.67 1.43
CA THR A 175 -3.54 -2.09 1.93
C THR A 175 -2.59 -1.84 0.76
N VAL A 176 -2.13 -0.60 0.61
CA VAL A 176 -1.16 -0.20 -0.41
C VAL A 176 0.24 -0.17 0.18
N TYR A 177 1.20 -0.66 -0.59
CA TYR A 177 2.62 -0.55 -0.31
C TYR A 177 3.31 0.20 -1.44
N ALA A 178 4.14 1.18 -1.10
CA ALA A 178 4.98 1.89 -2.03
C ALA A 178 6.42 1.93 -1.56
N TYR A 179 7.35 1.87 -2.50
CA TYR A 179 8.77 1.76 -2.21
C TYR A 179 9.61 2.79 -2.95
N TRP A 180 10.60 3.35 -2.25
CA TRP A 180 11.66 4.18 -2.79
C TRP A 180 12.99 3.48 -2.52
N ALA A 181 13.58 2.93 -3.58
CA ALA A 181 14.80 2.14 -3.52
C ALA A 181 16.01 2.98 -3.11
N ARG A 182 16.07 4.23 -3.58
CA ARG A 182 17.18 5.14 -3.31
C ARG A 182 17.27 5.51 -1.82
N GLU A 183 16.15 5.81 -1.18
CA GLU A 183 16.08 6.19 0.22
C GLU A 183 15.89 4.99 1.15
N GLY A 184 15.58 3.80 0.60
CA GLY A 184 15.25 2.62 1.39
C GLY A 184 14.03 2.86 2.28
N CYS A 185 13.01 3.49 1.71
CA CYS A 185 11.79 3.89 2.40
C CYS A 185 10.57 3.16 1.83
N TRP A 186 9.72 2.71 2.73
CA TRP A 186 8.43 2.09 2.46
C TRP A 186 7.32 3.00 2.96
N LEU A 187 6.25 3.09 2.19
CA LEU A 187 4.98 3.65 2.65
C LEU A 187 3.94 2.53 2.63
N GLN A 188 3.31 2.32 3.76
CA GLN A 188 2.09 1.53 3.88
C GLN A 188 0.90 2.47 4.05
N ILE A 189 -0.17 2.25 3.27
CA ILE A 189 -1.42 2.97 3.40
C ILE A 189 -2.53 1.98 3.69
N ASP A 190 -3.12 2.10 4.87
CA ASP A 190 -4.31 1.33 5.27
C ASP A 190 -5.55 2.21 5.15
N THR A 191 -6.60 1.69 4.53
CA THR A 191 -7.89 2.39 4.42
C THR A 191 -8.80 2.01 5.59
N TYR A 192 -9.36 3.02 6.24
CA TYR A 192 -10.38 2.89 7.27
C TYR A 192 -11.74 3.38 6.77
N ASP A 193 -12.78 3.07 7.54
CA ASP A 193 -14.13 3.54 7.27
C ASP A 193 -14.20 5.07 7.12
N LYS A 194 -15.09 5.53 6.23
CA LYS A 194 -15.36 6.95 5.93
C LYS A 194 -14.22 7.67 5.20
N GLY A 195 -13.40 6.95 4.43
CA GLY A 195 -12.38 7.53 3.55
C GLY A 195 -11.14 8.03 4.28
N ARG A 196 -10.95 7.62 5.54
CA ARG A 196 -9.72 7.87 6.28
C ARG A 196 -8.63 6.91 5.84
N ARG A 197 -7.40 7.38 5.83
CA ARG A 197 -6.23 6.60 5.44
C ARG A 197 -5.15 6.74 6.50
N CYS A 198 -4.62 5.63 6.96
CA CYS A 198 -3.45 5.61 7.82
C CYS A 198 -2.21 5.47 6.97
N TYR A 199 -1.30 6.43 7.08
CA TYR A 199 -0.02 6.43 6.40
C TYR A 199 1.05 6.00 7.41
N THR A 200 1.73 4.91 7.10
CA THR A 200 2.83 4.36 7.89
C THR A 200 4.08 4.42 7.04
N LEU A 201 4.96 5.37 7.33
CA LEU A 201 6.24 5.53 6.64
C LEU A 201 7.33 4.79 7.43
N ILE A 202 7.99 3.83 6.78
CA ILE A 202 9.01 2.95 7.36
C ILE A 202 10.29 3.16 6.56
N CYS A 203 11.30 3.77 7.17
CA CYS A 203 12.57 4.07 6.48
C CYS A 203 13.75 3.47 7.23
N LYS A 204 14.84 3.17 6.51
CA LYS A 204 16.13 2.83 7.13
C LYS A 204 16.66 3.95 8.03
N ASN A 205 16.50 5.20 7.61
CA ASN A 205 16.85 6.39 8.36
C ASN A 205 15.93 7.56 7.95
N ILE A 206 14.94 7.86 8.79
CA ILE A 206 13.92 8.88 8.46
C ILE A 206 14.36 10.30 8.82
N ALA A 207 15.32 10.46 9.74
CA ALA A 207 15.66 11.73 10.35
C ALA A 207 16.09 12.83 9.34
N PRO A 208 16.92 12.56 8.31
CA PRO A 208 17.25 13.54 7.29
C PRO A 208 16.04 14.04 6.50
N LEU A 209 15.11 13.12 6.19
CA LEU A 209 13.88 13.44 5.45
C LEU A 209 12.96 14.32 6.30
N VAL A 210 12.77 13.95 7.58
CA VAL A 210 11.98 14.74 8.53
C VAL A 210 12.59 16.12 8.72
N ASN A 211 13.89 16.22 8.97
CA ASN A 211 14.57 17.51 9.16
C ASN A 211 14.37 18.44 7.95
N LYS A 212 14.49 17.89 6.74
CA LYS A 212 14.26 18.64 5.49
C LYS A 212 12.78 19.03 5.32
N ALA A 213 11.85 18.14 5.67
CA ALA A 213 10.41 18.40 5.60
C ALA A 213 9.95 19.46 6.62
N THR A 214 10.49 19.42 7.83
CA THR A 214 10.13 20.34 8.91
C THR A 214 10.92 21.64 8.88
N TYR A 215 11.93 21.76 8.01
CA TYR A 215 12.71 22.99 7.86
C TYR A 215 11.79 24.18 7.54
N ASN A 216 11.93 25.28 8.29
CA ASN A 216 11.08 26.46 8.22
C ASN A 216 9.58 26.22 8.49
N LEU A 217 9.21 25.13 9.17
CA LEU A 217 7.82 24.95 9.60
C LEU A 217 7.54 25.87 10.81
N ALA A 218 6.69 26.87 10.59
CA ALA A 218 6.17 27.73 11.65
C ALA A 218 4.78 27.24 12.09
N VAL A 219 4.63 26.99 13.38
CA VAL A 219 3.38 26.56 14.01
C VAL A 219 2.86 27.72 14.85
N ILE A 220 1.63 28.17 14.58
CA ILE A 220 0.97 29.22 15.36
C ILE A 220 -0.23 28.58 16.05
N LEU A 221 -0.19 28.49 17.38
CA LEU A 221 -1.28 27.97 18.20
C LEU A 221 -1.74 29.05 19.16
N SER A 222 -2.98 29.54 18.99
CA SER A 222 -3.61 30.51 19.91
C SER A 222 -2.72 31.71 20.26
N GLY A 223 -1.94 32.21 19.28
CA GLY A 223 -1.01 33.34 19.45
C GLY A 223 0.43 32.98 19.82
N TYR A 224 0.69 31.76 20.31
CA TYR A 224 2.05 31.26 20.55
C TYR A 224 2.68 30.75 19.24
N LYS A 225 3.85 31.29 18.90
CA LYS A 225 4.63 30.92 17.70
C LYS A 225 5.73 29.94 18.11
N SER A 226 5.68 28.71 17.61
CA SER A 226 6.77 27.74 17.72
C SER A 226 7.36 27.47 16.34
N ARG A 227 8.67 27.67 16.16
CA ARG A 227 9.38 27.38 14.91
C ARG A 227 10.16 26.09 15.06
N VAL A 228 9.83 25.09 14.24
CA VAL A 228 10.50 23.79 14.26
C VAL A 228 11.66 23.82 13.26
N GLY A 229 12.84 23.33 13.65
CA GLY A 229 13.99 23.16 12.77
C GLY A 229 14.88 24.40 12.55
N GLN A 230 14.62 25.53 13.23
CA GLN A 230 15.54 26.66 13.21
C GLN A 230 16.65 26.46 14.25
N ILE A 231 17.72 25.76 13.87
CA ILE A 231 18.97 25.82 14.63
C ILE A 231 19.43 27.27 14.56
N HIS A 232 19.39 27.98 15.70
CA HIS A 232 20.09 29.25 15.84
C HIS A 232 21.59 28.96 15.81
N SER A 233 22.13 28.72 14.63
CA SER A 233 23.58 28.69 14.45
C SER A 233 24.08 30.09 14.75
N GLN A 234 24.91 30.23 15.79
CA GLN A 234 25.62 31.48 16.09
C GLN A 234 26.56 31.89 14.95
N PHE A 235 26.84 30.97 14.02
CA PHE A 235 27.79 31.14 12.95
C PHE A 235 27.10 30.99 11.59
N ALA A 236 27.23 31.99 10.72
CA ALA A 236 26.71 31.92 9.36
C ALA A 236 27.44 30.81 8.58
N ILE A 237 26.76 30.07 7.69
CA ILE A 237 27.32 28.92 6.93
C ILE A 237 28.65 29.26 6.20
N ARG A 238 28.91 30.55 5.94
CA ARG A 238 30.14 31.07 5.30
C ARG A 238 31.35 31.18 6.24
N THR A 239 31.21 30.87 7.52
CA THR A 239 32.29 30.98 8.53
C THR A 239 33.14 29.72 8.65
N PHE A 240 32.74 28.61 8.05
CA PHE A 240 33.57 27.42 7.93
C PHE A 240 34.38 27.52 6.63
N SER A 241 35.68 27.82 6.74
CA SER A 241 36.61 27.75 5.62
C SER A 241 36.88 26.29 5.25
N THR A 242 36.91 26.01 3.94
CA THR A 242 37.31 24.74 3.30
C THR A 242 38.63 24.20 3.81
#